data_AF-A0AB72WWE1-F1
#
_entry.id   AF-A0AB72WWE1-F1
#
_cell.length_a   1.000
_cell.length_b   1.000
_cell.length_c   1.000
_cell.angle_alpha   90.00
_cell.angle_beta   90.00
_cell.angle_gamma   90.00
#
_symmetry.space_group_name_H-M   'P 1'
#
loop_
_entity.id
_entity.type
_entity.pdbx_description
1 polymer ?
#
loop_
_entity_poly.entity_id
_entity_poly.type
_entity_poly.pdbx_seq_one_letter_code
_entity_poly.pdbx_strand_id
1 'polypeptide(L)'
;MNPQLIKVTFDDVSQVVYRPASRYVPETTSFNFTANGKHEYAVTIWGKVNIHKGMTVTALLREPGNWQTLMGWVDHDKGAIAGIRSPLLSVWYAALCILTIALNPIYLMPLFGVGKWDFDVGASVLFFAALLLAIFNLSRAWKAWKALSMLREFKYLDSGVAMEMDLPRTQGN
;
A
#
# COMPACT_ATOMS: atom_id res chain seq x y z
N MET A 1 14.46 0.09 8.74
CA MET A 1 13.93 -1.29 8.83
C MET A 1 13.43 -1.70 7.46
N ASN A 2 13.78 -2.89 7.00
CA ASN A 2 13.35 -3.41 5.71
C ASN A 2 12.02 -4.16 5.86
N PRO A 3 11.06 -3.96 4.95
CA PRO A 3 9.80 -4.71 4.97
C PRO A 3 10.06 -6.21 4.77
N GLN A 4 9.19 -7.05 5.33
CA GLN A 4 9.29 -8.51 5.31
C GLN A 4 8.08 -9.11 4.58
N LEU A 5 8.34 -10.05 3.67
CA LEU A 5 7.33 -10.96 3.14
C LEU A 5 7.29 -12.23 4.00
N ILE A 6 6.10 -12.63 4.43
CA ILE A 6 5.89 -13.85 5.20
C ILE A 6 4.71 -14.63 4.62
N LYS A 7 4.96 -15.90 4.27
CA LYS A 7 3.90 -16.84 3.88
C LYS A 7 3.33 -17.48 5.14
N VAL A 8 2.02 -17.44 5.28
CA VAL A 8 1.32 -17.98 6.46
C VAL A 8 0.01 -18.63 6.02
N THR A 9 -0.33 -19.74 6.69
CA THR A 9 -1.65 -20.36 6.59
C THR A 9 -2.37 -20.10 7.90
N PHE A 10 -3.61 -19.62 7.82
CA PHE A 10 -4.40 -19.35 9.02
C PHE A 10 -5.02 -20.65 9.55
N ASP A 11 -4.45 -21.17 10.64
CA ASP A 11 -4.97 -22.36 11.33
C ASP A 11 -6.37 -22.12 11.90
N ASP A 12 -6.61 -20.89 12.37
CA ASP A 12 -7.89 -20.42 12.86
C ASP A 12 -8.03 -18.91 12.66
N VAL A 13 -9.26 -18.42 12.50
CA VAL A 13 -9.58 -17.00 12.33
C VAL A 13 -10.81 -16.67 13.15
N SER A 14 -10.74 -15.56 13.90
CA SER A 14 -11.87 -15.11 14.73
C SER A 14 -12.01 -13.59 14.68
N GLN A 15 -13.16 -13.09 15.16
CA GLN A 15 -13.44 -11.66 15.32
C GLN A 15 -13.25 -10.86 14.01
N VAL A 16 -13.65 -11.42 12.87
CA VAL A 16 -13.59 -10.73 11.58
C VAL A 16 -14.66 -9.64 11.55
N VAL A 17 -14.24 -8.39 11.61
CA VAL A 17 -15.10 -7.21 11.62
C VAL A 17 -14.74 -6.31 10.44
N TYR A 18 -15.68 -6.18 9.50
CA TYR A 18 -15.59 -5.17 8.45
C TYR A 18 -16.06 -3.82 8.98
N ARG A 19 -15.26 -2.78 8.77
CA ARG A 19 -15.62 -1.38 9.01
C ARG A 19 -15.71 -0.65 7.68
N PRO A 20 -16.91 -0.18 7.26
CA PRO A 20 -17.04 0.62 6.06
C PRO A 20 -16.34 1.97 6.22
N ALA A 21 -16.01 2.61 5.09
CA ALA A 21 -15.40 3.93 5.09
C ALA A 21 -16.33 4.98 5.74
N SER A 22 -15.75 5.87 6.53
CA SER A 22 -16.37 7.06 7.10
C SER A 22 -15.62 8.31 6.67
N ARG A 23 -16.08 9.49 7.12
CA ARG A 23 -15.45 10.79 6.81
C ARG A 23 -13.95 10.84 7.17
N TYR A 24 -13.54 10.14 8.23
CA TYR A 24 -12.18 10.20 8.76
C TYR A 24 -11.45 8.87 8.74
N VAL A 25 -12.19 7.77 8.74
CA VAL A 25 -11.62 6.41 8.81
C VAL A 25 -11.91 5.70 7.50
N PRO A 26 -10.88 5.19 6.82
CA PRO A 26 -11.05 4.42 5.59
C PRO A 26 -11.65 3.05 5.87
N GLU A 27 -12.14 2.38 4.83
CA GLU A 27 -12.63 1.02 5.00
C GLU A 27 -11.50 0.04 5.36
N THR A 28 -11.77 -0.80 6.35
CA THR A 28 -10.82 -1.80 6.86
C THR A 28 -11.54 -3.07 7.28
N THR A 29 -10.80 -4.17 7.29
CA THR A 29 -11.21 -5.43 7.91
C THR A 29 -10.26 -5.72 9.06
N SER A 30 -10.78 -5.86 10.27
CA SER A 30 -10.01 -6.24 11.45
C SER A 30 -10.33 -7.68 11.82
N PHE A 31 -9.35 -8.45 12.29
CA PHE A 31 -9.50 -9.87 12.62
C PHE A 31 -8.38 -10.33 13.55
N ASN A 32 -8.61 -11.46 14.21
CA ASN A 32 -7.59 -12.21 14.92
C ASN A 32 -7.34 -13.51 14.17
N PHE A 33 -6.13 -14.04 14.25
CA PHE A 33 -5.84 -15.35 13.67
C PHE A 33 -4.80 -16.11 14.50
N THR A 34 -4.83 -17.44 14.38
CA THR A 34 -3.77 -18.31 14.86
C THR A 34 -3.04 -18.88 13.66
N ALA A 35 -1.70 -18.88 13.70
CA ALA A 35 -0.88 -19.56 12.72
C ALA A 35 0.38 -20.10 13.37
N ASN A 36 0.78 -21.32 13.02
CA ASN A 36 1.98 -21.98 13.56
C ASN A 36 1.99 -21.98 15.10
N GLY A 37 0.82 -22.16 15.72
CA GLY A 37 0.65 -22.13 17.18
C GLY A 37 0.78 -20.75 17.84
N LYS A 38 0.97 -19.67 17.07
CA LYS A 38 1.00 -18.29 17.56
C LYS A 38 -0.32 -17.59 17.26
N HIS A 39 -0.89 -16.93 18.27
CA HIS A 39 -2.08 -16.12 18.12
C HIS A 39 -1.73 -14.65 17.91
N GLU A 40 -2.30 -14.03 16.88
CA GLU A 40 -2.13 -12.63 16.51
C GLU A 40 -3.45 -11.89 16.68
N TYR A 41 -3.41 -10.77 17.41
CA TYR A 41 -4.61 -10.00 17.79
C TYR A 41 -4.71 -8.68 17.03
N ALA A 42 -5.95 -8.25 16.78
CA ALA A 42 -6.31 -6.94 16.24
C ALA A 42 -5.58 -6.59 14.92
N VAL A 43 -5.32 -7.60 14.10
CA VAL A 43 -4.72 -7.41 12.79
C VAL A 43 -5.71 -6.69 11.90
N THR A 44 -5.23 -5.66 11.20
CA THR A 44 -6.10 -4.82 10.37
C THR A 44 -5.54 -4.73 8.96
N ILE A 45 -6.41 -4.97 7.98
CA ILE A 45 -6.11 -4.87 6.56
C ILE A 45 -7.04 -3.86 5.90
N TRP A 46 -6.56 -3.15 4.88
CA TRP A 46 -7.37 -2.18 4.15
C TRP A 46 -8.38 -2.85 3.22
N GLY A 47 -9.57 -2.25 3.13
CA GLY A 47 -10.65 -2.73 2.28
C GLY A 47 -11.45 -3.88 2.89
N LYS A 48 -12.51 -4.27 2.18
CA LYS A 48 -13.32 -5.44 2.49
C LYS A 48 -12.61 -6.70 2.00
N VAL A 49 -12.11 -7.51 2.93
CA VAL A 49 -11.40 -8.76 2.60
C VAL A 49 -12.17 -9.93 3.20
N ASN A 50 -12.38 -10.99 2.40
CA ASN A 50 -12.97 -12.22 2.90
C ASN A 50 -11.85 -13.08 3.49
N ILE A 51 -11.90 -13.29 4.80
CA ILE A 51 -10.87 -14.00 5.57
C ILE A 51 -11.53 -15.23 6.19
N HIS A 52 -10.92 -16.39 6.00
CA HIS A 52 -11.42 -17.64 6.53
C HIS A 52 -10.26 -18.54 6.98
N LYS A 53 -10.61 -19.53 7.82
CA LYS A 53 -9.70 -20.60 8.23
C LYS A 53 -9.18 -21.38 7.02
N GLY A 54 -7.92 -21.82 7.10
CA GLY A 54 -7.22 -22.57 6.04
C GLY A 54 -6.69 -21.70 4.90
N MET A 55 -7.05 -20.42 4.84
CA MET A 55 -6.55 -19.49 3.82
C MET A 55 -5.03 -19.36 3.95
N THR A 56 -4.33 -19.46 2.83
CA THR A 56 -2.88 -19.20 2.77
C THR A 56 -2.63 -17.83 2.13
N VAL A 57 -1.85 -17.00 2.80
CA VAL A 57 -1.49 -15.66 2.31
C VAL A 57 0.01 -15.42 2.37
N THR A 58 0.53 -14.64 1.43
CA THR A 58 1.83 -13.99 1.60
C THR A 58 1.62 -12.54 2.01
N ALA A 59 1.86 -12.24 3.28
CA ALA A 59 1.71 -10.92 3.86
C ALA A 59 3.00 -10.10 3.74
N LEU A 60 2.85 -8.81 3.45
CA LEU A 60 3.93 -7.82 3.50
C LEU A 60 3.81 -6.99 4.78
N LEU A 61 4.76 -7.15 5.69
CA LEU A 61 4.84 -6.41 6.95
C LEU A 61 5.87 -5.28 6.81
N ARG A 62 5.56 -4.09 7.33
CA ARG A 62 6.54 -2.99 7.40
C ARG A 62 7.67 -3.31 8.37
N GLU A 63 7.31 -3.87 9.51
CA GLU A 63 8.20 -4.28 10.57
C GLU A 63 8.15 -5.80 10.68
N PRO A 64 9.30 -6.49 10.58
CA PRO A 64 9.35 -7.94 10.64
C PRO A 64 8.66 -8.49 11.90
N GLY A 65 7.79 -9.48 11.73
CA GLY A 65 7.03 -10.10 12.82
C GLY A 65 5.94 -9.24 13.48
N ASN A 66 5.76 -7.98 13.06
CA ASN A 66 4.73 -7.09 13.61
C ASN A 66 3.52 -6.98 12.66
N TRP A 67 2.49 -7.79 12.93
CA TRP A 67 1.26 -7.85 12.14
C TRP A 67 0.40 -6.58 12.18
N GLN A 68 0.61 -5.70 13.16
CA GLN A 68 -0.04 -4.38 13.18
C GLN A 68 0.47 -3.46 12.08
N THR A 69 1.60 -3.82 11.45
CA THR A 69 2.22 -3.07 10.37
C THR A 69 1.97 -3.68 8.98
N LEU A 70 0.98 -4.56 8.88
CA LEU A 70 0.53 -5.17 7.64
C LEU A 70 0.24 -4.11 6.57
N MET A 71 0.95 -4.19 5.44
CA MET A 71 0.77 -3.29 4.29
C MET A 71 -0.21 -3.85 3.25
N GLY A 72 -0.37 -5.17 3.22
CA GLY A 72 -1.17 -5.88 2.23
C GLY A 72 -0.68 -7.32 2.10
N TRP A 73 -1.40 -8.14 1.32
CA TRP A 73 -1.01 -9.52 1.08
C TRP A 73 -1.43 -10.01 -0.31
N VAL A 74 -0.86 -11.13 -0.72
CA VAL A 74 -1.37 -11.99 -1.79
C VAL A 74 -2.18 -13.11 -1.17
N ASP A 75 -3.44 -13.23 -1.59
CA ASP A 75 -4.30 -14.39 -1.34
C ASP A 75 -3.93 -15.49 -2.34
N HIS A 76 -3.48 -16.65 -1.85
CA HIS A 76 -3.07 -17.78 -2.71
C HIS A 76 -4.26 -18.57 -3.26
N ASP A 77 -5.43 -18.49 -2.63
CA ASP A 77 -6.63 -19.20 -3.10
C ASP A 77 -7.21 -18.50 -4.35
N LYS A 78 -7.15 -17.16 -4.39
CA LYS A 78 -7.68 -16.33 -5.48
C LYS A 78 -6.60 -15.71 -6.37
N GLY A 79 -5.33 -15.79 -5.97
CA GLY A 79 -4.23 -15.05 -6.57
C GLY A 79 -4.39 -13.52 -6.49
N ALA A 80 -5.25 -13.00 -5.61
CA ALA A 80 -5.60 -11.59 -5.55
C ALA A 80 -4.72 -10.84 -4.55
N ILE A 81 -4.30 -9.62 -4.90
CA ILE A 81 -3.62 -8.72 -3.96
C ILE A 81 -4.68 -7.94 -3.18
N ALA A 82 -4.61 -7.97 -1.85
CA ALA A 82 -5.51 -7.24 -0.97
C ALA A 82 -4.73 -6.35 0.02
N GLY A 83 -5.44 -5.41 0.67
CA GLY A 83 -4.87 -4.56 1.71
C GLY A 83 -4.05 -3.36 1.24
N ILE A 84 -3.85 -3.20 -0.06
CA ILE A 84 -3.16 -2.03 -0.62
C ILE A 84 -4.18 -1.01 -1.07
N ARG A 85 -4.13 0.19 -0.49
CA ARG A 85 -4.94 1.31 -0.95
C ARG A 85 -4.52 1.70 -2.37
N SER A 86 -5.50 1.86 -3.26
CA SER A 86 -5.22 2.30 -4.63
C SER A 86 -4.42 3.61 -4.65
N PRO A 87 -3.25 3.66 -5.31
CA PRO A 87 -2.44 4.88 -5.38
C PRO A 87 -3.13 5.97 -6.21
N LEU A 88 -4.09 5.61 -7.07
CA LEU A 88 -4.73 6.50 -8.03
C LEU A 88 -5.35 7.74 -7.38
N LEU A 89 -6.06 7.56 -6.27
CA LEU A 89 -6.67 8.69 -5.55
C LEU A 89 -5.61 9.65 -5.00
N SER A 90 -4.49 9.13 -4.49
CA SER A 90 -3.39 9.96 -3.98
C SER A 90 -2.69 10.69 -5.13
N VAL A 91 -2.53 10.04 -6.29
CA VAL A 91 -1.99 10.68 -7.49
C VAL A 91 -2.90 11.81 -7.98
N TRP A 92 -4.22 11.61 -8.00
CA TRP A 92 -5.18 12.66 -8.37
C TRP A 92 -5.11 13.87 -7.43
N TYR A 93 -5.07 13.66 -6.12
CA TYR A 93 -4.91 14.77 -5.18
C TYR A 93 -3.57 15.49 -5.33
N ALA A 94 -2.48 14.75 -5.59
CA ALA A 94 -1.19 15.36 -5.89
C ALA A 94 -1.25 16.21 -7.17
N ALA A 95 -1.89 15.72 -8.23
CA ALA A 95 -2.04 16.45 -9.50
C ALA A 95 -2.83 17.75 -9.31
N LEU A 96 -3.91 17.75 -8.53
CA LEU A 96 -4.66 18.96 -8.20
C LEU A 96 -3.80 19.98 -7.44
N CYS A 97 -2.98 19.53 -6.48
CA CYS A 97 -2.07 20.41 -5.74
C CYS A 97 -0.97 21.00 -6.66
N ILE A 98 -0.41 20.17 -7.55
CA ILE A 98 0.60 20.60 -8.52
C ILE A 98 0.01 21.61 -9.50
N LEU A 99 -1.24 21.44 -9.92
CA LEU A 99 -1.93 22.40 -10.79
C LEU A 99 -2.02 23.77 -10.11
N THR A 100 -2.38 23.83 -8.82
CA THR A 100 -2.41 25.08 -8.06
C THR A 100 -1.03 25.76 -8.00
N ILE A 101 0.04 24.98 -7.82
CA ILE A 101 1.43 25.47 -7.84
C ILE A 101 1.79 26.02 -9.22
N ALA A 102 1.47 25.29 -10.28
CA ALA A 102 1.78 25.65 -11.66
C ALA A 102 1.07 26.93 -12.12
N LEU A 103 -0.15 27.18 -11.62
CA LEU A 103 -0.91 28.40 -11.89
C LEU A 103 -0.36 29.64 -11.17
N ASN A 104 0.55 29.46 -10.20
CA ASN A 104 1.16 30.56 -9.43
C ASN A 104 2.69 30.53 -9.53
N PRO A 105 3.26 30.67 -10.75
CA PRO A 105 4.69 30.51 -10.98
C PRO A 105 5.54 31.62 -10.33
N ILE A 106 4.92 32.74 -9.92
CA ILE A 106 5.59 33.86 -9.26
C ILE A 106 6.39 33.44 -8.01
N TYR A 107 5.95 32.37 -7.33
CA TYR A 107 6.66 31.81 -6.16
C TYR A 107 7.85 30.92 -6.52
N LEU A 108 7.98 30.51 -7.79
CA LEU A 108 9.09 29.72 -8.29
C LEU A 108 10.09 30.58 -9.10
N MET A 109 9.63 31.64 -9.76
CA MET A 109 10.46 32.50 -10.62
C MET A 109 11.75 33.00 -9.96
N PRO A 110 11.75 33.46 -8.68
CA PRO A 110 12.98 33.90 -8.02
C PRO A 110 14.04 32.80 -7.86
N LEU A 111 13.64 31.53 -7.80
CA LEU A 111 14.57 30.38 -7.75
C LEU A 111 15.36 30.24 -9.06
N PHE A 112 14.85 30.78 -10.16
CA PHE A 112 15.47 30.78 -11.48
C PHE A 112 16.08 32.13 -11.85
N GLY A 113 16.24 33.04 -10.88
CA GLY A 113 16.83 34.37 -11.10
C GLY A 113 15.89 35.38 -11.78
N VAL A 114 14.58 35.07 -11.84
CA VAL A 114 13.57 35.94 -12.46
C VAL A 114 12.70 36.59 -11.38
N GLY A 115 12.63 37.92 -11.39
CA GLY A 115 11.76 38.68 -10.47
C GLY A 115 12.34 38.83 -9.04
N LYS A 116 11.51 39.39 -8.13
CA LYS A 116 11.83 39.57 -6.71
C LYS A 116 10.90 38.72 -5.86
N TRP A 117 11.32 38.42 -4.64
CA TRP A 117 10.48 37.76 -3.65
C TRP A 117 9.40 38.73 -3.15
N ASP A 118 8.25 38.75 -3.82
CA ASP A 118 7.06 39.49 -3.35
C ASP A 118 6.09 38.51 -2.69
N PHE A 119 6.00 38.57 -1.36
CA PHE A 119 5.17 37.70 -0.56
C PHE A 119 3.80 38.33 -0.29
N ASP A 120 2.81 37.99 -1.11
CA ASP A 120 1.41 38.12 -0.69
C ASP A 120 1.09 37.03 0.33
N VAL A 121 0.63 37.40 1.53
CA VAL A 121 0.41 36.44 2.63
C VAL A 121 -0.61 35.37 2.25
N GLY A 122 -1.70 35.74 1.60
CA GLY A 122 -2.78 34.81 1.25
C GLY A 122 -2.34 33.79 0.21
N ALA A 123 -1.80 34.28 -0.90
CA ALA A 123 -1.35 33.41 -1.99
C ALA A 123 -0.10 32.60 -1.61
N SER A 124 0.77 33.11 -0.74
CA SER A 124 1.91 32.34 -0.19
C SER A 124 1.42 31.15 0.65
N VAL A 125 0.45 31.36 1.54
CA VAL A 125 -0.11 30.28 2.37
C VAL A 125 -0.72 29.18 1.51
N LEU A 126 -1.50 29.54 0.49
CA LEU A 126 -2.11 28.57 -0.42
C LEU A 126 -1.05 27.78 -1.20
N PHE A 127 -0.01 28.45 -1.68
CA PHE A 127 1.09 27.82 -2.41
C PHE A 127 1.82 26.79 -1.54
N PHE A 128 2.26 27.17 -0.34
CA PHE A 128 2.99 26.26 0.55
C PHE A 128 2.11 25.12 1.07
N ALA A 129 0.83 25.38 1.35
CA ALA A 129 -0.12 24.33 1.70
C ALA A 129 -0.30 23.32 0.56
N ALA A 130 -0.45 23.80 -0.68
CA ALA A 130 -0.52 22.94 -1.86
C ALA A 130 0.77 22.12 -2.04
N LEU A 131 1.95 22.73 -1.83
CA LEU A 131 3.23 22.02 -1.91
C LEU A 131 3.33 20.89 -0.89
N LEU A 132 2.99 21.15 0.37
CA LEU A 132 3.00 20.14 1.43
C LEU A 132 2.00 19.01 1.14
N LEU A 133 0.80 19.35 0.68
CA LEU A 133 -0.22 18.36 0.29
C LEU A 133 0.22 17.53 -0.91
N ALA A 134 0.88 18.13 -1.91
CA ALA A 134 1.43 17.41 -3.05
C ALA A 134 2.48 16.40 -2.59
N ILE A 135 3.46 16.82 -1.79
CA ILE A 135 4.52 15.96 -1.24
C ILE A 135 3.91 14.80 -0.42
N PHE A 136 2.94 15.11 0.44
CA PHE A 136 2.27 14.11 1.27
C PHE A 136 1.53 13.06 0.43
N ASN A 137 0.77 13.49 -0.58
CA ASN A 137 0.02 12.59 -1.45
C ASN A 137 0.93 11.77 -2.38
N LEU A 138 2.00 12.37 -2.93
CA LEU A 138 3.03 11.65 -3.68
C LEU A 138 3.73 10.60 -2.81
N SER A 139 4.08 10.96 -1.57
CA SER A 139 4.68 10.02 -0.61
C SER A 139 3.75 8.85 -0.31
N ARG A 140 2.43 9.09 -0.22
CA ARG A 140 1.43 8.02 -0.05
C ARG A 140 1.30 7.14 -1.29
N ALA A 141 1.22 7.75 -2.47
CA ALA A 141 1.18 7.02 -3.74
C ALA A 141 2.42 6.15 -3.92
N TRP A 142 3.60 6.69 -3.66
CA TRP A 142 4.88 5.99 -3.73
C TRP A 142 4.93 4.78 -2.78
N LYS A 143 4.51 4.95 -1.52
CA LYS A 143 4.46 3.85 -0.54
C LYS A 143 3.52 2.73 -0.99
N ALA A 144 2.33 3.08 -1.49
CA ALA A 144 1.37 2.10 -2.00
C ALA A 144 1.90 1.38 -3.25
N TRP A 145 2.54 2.12 -4.16
CA TRP A 145 3.13 1.57 -5.38
C TRP A 145 4.29 0.62 -5.07
N LYS A 146 5.16 0.98 -4.12
CA LYS A 146 6.27 0.12 -3.66
C LYS A 146 5.77 -1.16 -2.99
N ALA A 147 4.71 -1.09 -2.17
CA ALA A 147 4.10 -2.29 -1.58
C ALA A 147 3.50 -3.20 -2.66
N LEU A 148 2.83 -2.60 -3.65
CA LEU A 148 2.23 -3.32 -4.77
C LEU A 148 3.28 -3.97 -5.66
N SER A 149 4.40 -3.28 -5.94
CA SER A 149 5.48 -3.85 -6.76
C SER A 149 6.11 -5.05 -6.07
N MET A 150 6.39 -4.98 -4.76
CA MET A 150 6.93 -6.10 -3.99
C MET A 150 6.00 -7.32 -3.99
N LEU A 151 4.70 -7.12 -3.78
CA LEU A 151 3.72 -8.21 -3.79
C LEU A 151 3.49 -8.79 -5.20
N ARG A 152 3.55 -7.96 -6.24
CA ARG A 152 3.49 -8.42 -7.63
C ARG A 152 4.72 -9.23 -8.01
N GLU A 153 5.91 -8.73 -7.72
CA GLU A 153 7.18 -9.42 -7.99
C GLU A 153 7.19 -10.80 -7.33
N PHE A 154 6.81 -10.87 -6.05
CA PHE A 154 6.63 -12.15 -5.36
C PHE A 154 5.64 -13.08 -6.08
N LYS A 155 4.44 -12.57 -6.42
CA LYS A 155 3.43 -13.36 -7.13
C LYS A 155 3.96 -13.92 -8.46
N TYR A 156 4.71 -13.13 -9.22
CA TYR A 156 5.32 -13.57 -10.48
C TYR A 156 6.35 -14.67 -10.26
N LEU A 157 7.21 -14.52 -9.25
CA LEU A 157 8.22 -15.54 -8.90
C LEU A 157 7.56 -16.86 -8.48
N ASP A 158 6.55 -16.80 -7.61
CA ASP A 158 5.81 -17.98 -7.13
C ASP A 158 5.09 -18.72 -8.27
N SER A 159 4.50 -17.95 -9.21
CA SER A 159 3.85 -18.51 -10.40
C SER A 159 4.84 -19.12 -11.39
N GLY A 160 6.02 -18.52 -11.55
CA GLY A 160 7.08 -19.04 -12.43
C GLY A 160 7.67 -20.35 -11.91
N VAL A 161 7.91 -20.45 -10.60
CA VAL A 161 8.38 -21.68 -9.95
C VAL A 161 7.35 -22.80 -10.07
N ALA A 162 6.07 -22.50 -9.89
CA ALA A 162 5.01 -23.49 -10.05
C ALA A 162 4.96 -24.07 -11.47
N MET A 163 5.12 -23.24 -12.51
CA MET A 163 5.15 -23.70 -13.91
C MET A 163 6.38 -24.55 -14.24
N GLU A 164 7.54 -24.25 -13.64
CA GLU A 164 8.77 -25.04 -13.85
C GLU A 164 8.69 -26.43 -13.20
N MET A 165 7.96 -26.55 -12.08
CA MET A 165 7.72 -27.84 -11.42
C MET A 165 6.69 -28.73 -12.14
N ASP A 166 5.76 -28.14 -12.89
CA ASP A 166 4.73 -28.85 -13.67
C ASP A 166 5.17 -29.25 -15.09
N LEU A 167 6.33 -28.78 -15.55
CA LEU A 167 6.91 -29.27 -16.79
C LEU A 167 7.41 -30.71 -16.59
N PRO A 168 6.97 -31.69 -17.40
CA PRO A 168 7.55 -33.02 -17.34
C PRO A 168 9.03 -32.88 -17.61
N ARG A 169 9.87 -33.31 -16.65
CA ARG A 169 11.30 -33.48 -16.89
C ARG A 169 11.43 -34.45 -18.06
N THR A 170 11.58 -33.93 -19.27
CA THR A 170 12.02 -34.70 -20.43
C THR A 170 13.40 -35.21 -20.04
N GLN A 171 13.45 -36.47 -19.59
CA GLN A 171 14.69 -37.19 -19.46
C GLN A 171 15.30 -37.27 -20.85
N GLY A 172 16.32 -36.45 -21.08
CA GLY A 172 17.21 -36.60 -22.21
C GLY A 172 18.10 -37.82 -21.96
N ASN A 173 18.02 -38.78 -22.88
CA ASN A 173 19.01 -39.84 -23.10
C ASN A 173 20.40 -39.27 -23.35
#